data_AF-A0A418VHE2-F1
#
_entry.id   AF-A0A418VHE2-F1
#
_cell.length_a   1.000
_cell.length_b   1.000
_cell.length_c   1.000
_cell.angle_alpha   90.00
_cell.angle_beta   90.00
_cell.angle_gamma   90.00
#
_symmetry.space_group_name_H-M   'P 1'
#
loop_
_entity.id
_entity.type
_entity.pdbx_description
1 polymer ?
#
loop_
_entity_poly.entity_id
_entity_poly.type
_entity_poly.pdbx_seq_one_letter_code
_entity_poly.pdbx_strand_id
1 'polypeptide(L)'
;MTGREILATLLRHESKSNTYKFALIRALNDLALEHPLAVTGDVVVPLRRVAERWLVYYWPFVGERPVFQGARAAKGDSVTQDISFRPALTALRAAWEAQPHASDHPAEGALLLTDYRTRRDRLPAALRQQTETTVKAIMQAVRQPVRYAGGAGPHALFGLPSPAASLAGTALPGTLASEPAFTVPLIVWDALRELSLWAEALCLHEWSLYVEKVRQEPAVGRGQVFALLTAVPEGRISLTWERHQVRLLMLEGQTFRCPWTGQTLTPQRFDLDHLIPVSALPINELWNLLPSDPAHNSM
;
A
#
# COMPACT_ATOMS: atom_id res chain seq x y z
N MET A 1 20.83 -8.45 16.02
CA MET A 1 19.39 -8.74 15.95
C MET A 1 19.08 -9.10 14.50
N THR A 2 18.47 -10.25 14.25
CA THR A 2 18.09 -10.70 12.90
C THR A 2 16.89 -9.91 12.39
N GLY A 3 16.68 -9.86 11.07
CA GLY A 3 15.51 -9.19 10.49
C GLY A 3 14.18 -9.75 11.01
N ARG A 4 14.12 -11.06 11.26
CA ARG A 4 12.98 -11.74 11.90
C ARG A 4 12.68 -11.20 13.30
N GLU A 5 13.71 -11.04 14.14
CA GLU A 5 13.57 -10.49 15.50
C GLU A 5 13.10 -9.03 15.48
N ILE A 6 13.59 -8.24 14.52
CA ILE A 6 13.15 -6.86 14.30
C ILE A 6 11.65 -6.82 13.99
N LEU A 7 11.20 -7.57 12.98
CA LEU A 7 9.79 -7.59 12.57
C LEU A 7 8.87 -8.07 13.70
N ALA A 8 9.27 -9.12 14.40
CA ALA A 8 8.57 -9.63 15.57
C ALA A 8 8.40 -8.56 16.65
N THR A 9 9.46 -7.78 16.92
CA THR A 9 9.46 -6.74 17.95
C THR A 9 8.57 -5.56 17.56
N LEU A 10 8.64 -5.10 16.31
CA LEU A 10 7.78 -4.02 15.80
C LEU A 10 6.29 -4.36 15.92
N LEU A 11 5.92 -5.59 15.58
CA LEU A 11 4.52 -6.00 15.61
C LEU A 11 4.02 -6.21 17.05
N ARG A 12 4.83 -6.80 17.94
CA ARG A 12 4.41 -7.17 19.31
C ARG A 12 4.61 -6.12 20.40
N HIS A 13 5.71 -5.36 20.40
CA HIS A 13 6.19 -4.69 21.63
C HIS A 13 6.15 -3.15 21.64
N GLU A 14 5.63 -2.49 20.60
CA GLU A 14 5.56 -1.02 20.60
C GLU A 14 4.42 -0.43 21.44
N SER A 15 4.80 0.58 22.24
CA SER A 15 4.04 1.13 23.38
C SER A 15 3.03 2.23 23.04
N LYS A 16 2.73 2.49 21.75
CA LYS A 16 1.70 3.47 21.34
C LYS A 16 0.67 2.85 20.42
N SER A 17 -0.59 3.00 20.84
CA SER A 17 -1.79 2.29 20.40
C SER A 17 -2.49 2.98 19.24
N ASN A 18 -2.09 2.69 18.00
CA ASN A 18 -2.96 2.86 16.84
C ASN A 18 -2.60 1.83 15.76
N THR A 19 -3.46 1.71 14.75
CA THR A 19 -3.31 0.75 13.65
C THR A 19 -2.21 1.13 12.64
N TYR A 20 -1.55 2.28 12.81
CA TYR A 20 -0.53 2.77 11.87
C TYR A 20 0.70 1.88 11.78
N LYS A 21 1.10 1.22 12.88
CA LYS A 21 2.22 0.27 12.83
C LYS A 21 1.91 -0.92 11.92
N PHE A 22 0.73 -1.52 12.05
CA PHE A 22 0.30 -2.63 11.21
C PHE A 22 0.20 -2.21 9.74
N ALA A 23 -0.36 -1.02 9.50
CA ALA A 23 -0.46 -0.46 8.16
C ALA A 23 0.90 -0.14 7.54
N LEU A 24 1.88 0.34 8.34
CA LEU A 24 3.23 0.61 7.84
C LEU A 24 3.95 -0.67 7.47
N ILE A 25 3.95 -1.68 8.35
CA ILE A 25 4.62 -2.95 8.09
C ILE A 25 3.95 -3.69 6.92
N ARG A 26 2.61 -3.70 6.86
CA ARG A 26 1.87 -4.26 5.70
C ARG A 26 2.24 -3.53 4.40
N ALA A 27 2.27 -2.20 4.40
CA ALA A 27 2.66 -1.44 3.21
C ALA A 27 4.10 -1.73 2.76
N LEU A 28 5.03 -1.84 3.70
CA LEU A 28 6.43 -2.20 3.39
C LEU A 28 6.54 -3.63 2.84
N ASN A 29 5.76 -4.57 3.39
CA ASN A 29 5.67 -5.94 2.89
C ASN A 29 5.19 -5.97 1.44
N ASP A 30 4.07 -5.30 1.14
CA ASP A 30 3.50 -5.25 -0.21
C ASP A 30 4.48 -4.59 -1.19
N LEU A 31 5.13 -3.50 -0.79
CA LEU A 31 6.15 -2.83 -1.63
C LEU A 31 7.38 -3.70 -1.87
N ALA A 32 7.80 -4.51 -0.90
CA ALA A 32 8.91 -5.45 -1.05
C ALA A 32 8.59 -6.59 -2.01
N LEU A 33 7.33 -7.05 -2.03
CA LEU A 33 6.83 -8.04 -2.99
C LEU A 33 6.67 -7.46 -4.40
N GLU A 34 6.19 -6.23 -4.52
CA GLU A 34 6.01 -5.54 -5.81
C GLU A 34 7.31 -5.15 -6.48
N HIS A 35 8.37 -4.96 -5.71
CA HIS A 35 9.67 -4.56 -6.23
C HIS A 35 10.71 -5.63 -5.87
N PRO A 36 10.72 -6.79 -6.55
CA PRO A 36 11.70 -7.86 -6.32
C PRO A 36 13.09 -7.50 -6.86
N LEU A 37 13.44 -6.21 -6.89
CA LEU A 37 14.73 -5.68 -7.30
C LEU A 37 15.85 -6.38 -6.53
N ALA A 38 16.95 -6.68 -7.22
CA ALA A 38 18.20 -7.01 -6.55
C ALA A 38 18.73 -5.73 -5.88
N VAL A 39 18.35 -5.51 -4.63
CA VAL A 39 18.85 -4.39 -3.82
C VAL A 39 20.15 -4.83 -3.14
N THR A 40 21.19 -4.01 -3.24
CA THR A 40 22.51 -4.28 -2.63
C THR A 40 22.76 -3.46 -1.37
N GLY A 41 21.77 -2.69 -0.93
CA GLY A 41 21.82 -1.83 0.24
C GLY A 41 20.42 -1.42 0.68
N ASP A 42 20.36 -0.48 1.62
CA ASP A 42 19.10 0.02 2.15
C ASP A 42 18.18 0.55 1.05
N VAL A 43 16.86 0.51 1.30
CA VAL A 43 15.85 0.86 0.31
C VAL A 43 15.24 2.21 0.65
N VAL A 44 15.23 3.13 -0.33
CA VAL A 44 14.58 4.43 -0.19
C VAL A 44 13.13 4.32 -0.64
N VAL A 45 12.20 4.45 0.33
CA VAL A 45 10.76 4.29 0.14
C VAL A 45 10.06 5.65 0.22
N PRO A 46 9.41 6.12 -0.86
CA PRO A 46 8.64 7.36 -0.81
C PRO A 46 7.42 7.26 0.10
N LEU A 47 7.17 8.32 0.89
CA LEU A 47 5.98 8.39 1.75
C LEU A 47 4.69 8.26 0.94
N ARG A 48 4.70 8.76 -0.30
CA ARG A 48 3.54 8.67 -1.21
C ARG A 48 3.16 7.22 -1.48
N ARG A 49 4.13 6.32 -1.67
CA ARG A 49 3.88 4.90 -1.98
C ARG A 49 3.21 4.19 -0.82
N VAL A 50 3.64 4.48 0.41
CA VAL A 50 2.98 4.01 1.64
C VAL A 50 1.58 4.62 1.78
N ALA A 51 1.43 5.91 1.49
CA ALA A 51 0.15 6.59 1.60
C ALA A 51 -0.92 6.06 0.62
N GLU A 52 -0.51 5.72 -0.59
CA GLU A 52 -1.40 5.09 -1.58
C GLU A 52 -1.89 3.71 -1.11
N ARG A 53 -1.04 2.90 -0.44
CA ARG A 53 -1.46 1.64 0.20
C ARG A 53 -2.46 1.88 1.33
N TRP A 54 -2.17 2.86 2.18
CA TRP A 54 -3.05 3.21 3.30
C TRP A 54 -4.41 3.75 2.83
N LEU A 55 -4.46 4.47 1.71
CA LEU A 55 -5.74 4.87 1.11
C LEU A 55 -6.63 3.65 0.89
N VAL A 56 -6.07 2.57 0.33
CA VAL A 56 -6.79 1.31 0.09
C VAL A 56 -7.11 0.59 1.40
N TYR A 57 -6.14 0.39 2.29
CA TYR A 57 -6.35 -0.36 3.53
C TYR A 57 -7.38 0.28 4.46
N TYR A 58 -7.45 1.62 4.49
CA TYR A 58 -8.37 2.36 5.37
C TYR A 58 -9.68 2.74 4.69
N TRP A 59 -9.80 2.60 3.37
CA TRP A 59 -11.04 2.81 2.62
C TRP A 59 -12.27 2.15 3.26
N PRO A 60 -12.24 0.85 3.62
CA PRO A 60 -13.43 0.17 4.12
C PRO A 60 -13.87 0.64 5.51
N PHE A 61 -13.05 1.43 6.20
CA PHE A 61 -13.32 1.88 7.57
C PHE A 61 -13.92 3.28 7.65
N VAL A 62 -14.09 3.97 6.52
CA VAL A 62 -14.73 5.30 6.41
C VAL A 62 -16.08 5.20 5.68
N GLY A 63 -16.85 6.29 5.64
CA GLY A 63 -18.17 6.34 5.00
C GLY A 63 -19.31 6.38 6.01
N GLU A 64 -20.51 5.94 5.60
CA GLU A 64 -21.72 5.99 6.42
C GLU A 64 -21.65 5.18 7.71
N ARG A 65 -20.96 4.02 7.65
CA ARG A 65 -20.78 3.11 8.80
C ARG A 65 -19.29 2.98 9.14
N PRO A 66 -18.70 4.00 9.78
CA PRO A 66 -17.26 4.00 10.04
C PRO A 66 -16.88 2.96 11.09
N VAL A 67 -15.73 2.32 10.89
CA VAL A 67 -15.06 1.50 11.90
C VAL A 67 -13.87 2.29 12.43
N PHE A 68 -13.89 2.61 13.72
CA PHE A 68 -12.83 3.40 14.35
C PHE A 68 -11.58 2.54 14.60
N GLN A 69 -10.41 3.14 14.45
CA GLN A 69 -9.10 2.50 14.47
C GLN A 69 -8.24 2.98 15.66
N GLY A 70 -8.81 3.77 16.55
CA GLY A 70 -8.17 4.30 17.75
C GLY A 70 -9.20 4.56 18.84
N ALA A 71 -8.73 4.68 20.08
CA ALA A 71 -9.59 5.02 21.21
C ALA A 71 -10.31 6.35 20.93
N ARG A 72 -11.58 6.48 21.34
CA ARG A 72 -12.33 7.73 21.20
C ARG A 72 -12.35 8.42 22.55
N ALA A 73 -11.67 9.56 22.67
CA ALA A 73 -11.85 10.48 23.80
C ALA A 73 -12.76 11.61 23.34
N ALA A 74 -13.94 11.74 23.95
CA ALA A 74 -14.85 12.86 23.69
C ALA A 74 -14.23 14.13 24.27
N LYS A 75 -13.94 15.12 23.41
CA LYS A 75 -13.54 16.46 23.83
C LYS A 75 -14.35 17.47 23.02
N GLY A 76 -15.53 17.83 23.53
CA GLY A 76 -16.52 18.64 22.80
C GLY A 76 -17.06 17.89 21.56
N ASP A 77 -17.28 18.60 20.45
CA ASP A 77 -17.76 18.04 19.17
C ASP A 77 -16.69 17.30 18.35
N SER A 78 -15.45 17.18 18.88
CA SER A 78 -14.33 16.54 18.19
C SER A 78 -14.02 15.16 18.76
N VAL A 79 -13.96 14.16 17.87
CA VAL A 79 -13.40 12.84 18.18
C VAL A 79 -11.88 12.97 18.15
N THR A 80 -11.27 13.10 19.32
CA THR A 80 -9.81 13.02 19.44
C THR A 80 -9.38 11.56 19.58
N GLN A 81 -8.27 11.18 18.92
CA GLN A 81 -7.53 9.90 19.02
C GLN A 81 -7.84 8.75 18.00
N ASP A 82 -8.54 9.01 16.89
CA ASP A 82 -8.64 8.05 15.76
C ASP A 82 -7.61 8.34 14.63
N ILE A 83 -7.77 7.79 13.42
CA ILE A 83 -6.90 8.12 12.27
C ILE A 83 -7.05 9.60 11.87
N SER A 84 -5.92 10.30 11.77
CA SER A 84 -5.87 11.74 11.53
C SER A 84 -6.39 12.16 10.15
N PHE A 85 -6.38 11.26 9.18
CA PHE A 85 -6.82 11.51 7.81
C PHE A 85 -8.27 11.07 7.53
N ARG A 86 -9.03 10.63 8.55
CA ARG A 86 -10.43 10.21 8.38
C ARG A 86 -11.27 11.24 7.63
N PRO A 87 -11.27 12.55 7.98
CA PRO A 87 -12.13 13.51 7.30
C PRO A 87 -11.84 13.60 5.79
N ALA A 88 -10.55 13.61 5.40
CA ALA A 88 -10.16 13.67 4.00
C ALA A 88 -10.57 12.40 3.24
N LEU A 89 -10.35 11.22 3.84
CA LEU A 89 -10.69 9.94 3.24
C LEU A 89 -12.21 9.71 3.15
N THR A 90 -12.99 10.10 4.17
CA THR A 90 -14.46 10.07 4.11
C THR A 90 -14.98 10.96 2.99
N ALA A 91 -14.46 12.18 2.86
CA ALA A 91 -14.87 13.09 1.79
C ALA A 91 -14.46 12.57 0.40
N LEU A 92 -13.31 11.91 0.27
CA LEU A 92 -12.91 11.25 -0.97
C LEU A 92 -13.83 10.08 -1.32
N ARG A 93 -14.17 9.24 -0.33
CA ARG A 93 -15.10 8.13 -0.51
C ARG A 93 -16.47 8.61 -0.98
N ALA A 94 -17.03 9.62 -0.34
CA ALA A 94 -18.30 10.21 -0.77
C ALA A 94 -18.24 10.78 -2.20
N ALA A 95 -17.12 11.42 -2.59
CA ALA A 95 -16.93 11.94 -3.95
C ALA A 95 -16.80 10.83 -5.00
N TRP A 96 -16.23 9.68 -4.62
CA TRP A 96 -16.15 8.48 -5.47
C TRP A 96 -17.51 7.80 -5.61
N GLU A 97 -18.21 7.56 -4.51
CA GLU A 97 -19.55 6.92 -4.49
C GLU A 97 -20.60 7.75 -5.24
N ALA A 98 -20.39 9.06 -5.41
CA ALA A 98 -21.22 9.91 -6.26
C ALA A 98 -21.00 9.70 -7.77
N GLN A 99 -20.01 8.91 -8.20
CA GLN A 99 -19.78 8.62 -9.61
C GLN A 99 -20.74 7.53 -10.10
N PRO A 100 -21.25 7.61 -11.36
CA PRO A 100 -22.28 6.67 -11.86
C PRO A 100 -21.88 5.18 -11.88
N HIS A 101 -20.58 4.88 -11.85
CA HIS A 101 -20.03 3.53 -11.95
C HIS A 101 -19.43 3.02 -10.64
N ALA A 102 -19.42 3.85 -9.59
CA ALA A 102 -18.88 3.47 -8.29
C ALA A 102 -19.93 2.71 -7.47
N SER A 103 -19.46 1.78 -6.65
CA SER A 103 -20.27 1.14 -5.62
C SER A 103 -19.83 1.57 -4.21
N ASP A 104 -20.56 1.13 -3.19
CA ASP A 104 -20.16 1.27 -1.77
C ASP A 104 -19.24 0.12 -1.30
N HIS A 105 -18.77 -0.73 -2.23
CA HIS A 105 -18.01 -1.93 -1.92
C HIS A 105 -16.70 -1.59 -1.16
N PRO A 106 -16.33 -2.36 -0.11
CA PRO A 106 -15.16 -2.08 0.74
C PRO A 106 -13.82 -1.92 0.01
N ALA A 107 -13.69 -2.47 -1.19
CA ALA A 107 -12.45 -2.47 -1.99
C ALA A 107 -12.39 -1.37 -3.07
N GLU A 108 -13.39 -0.51 -3.19
CA GLU A 108 -13.48 0.54 -4.22
C GLU A 108 -12.31 1.54 -4.20
N GLY A 109 -11.68 1.75 -3.05
CA GLY A 109 -10.46 2.57 -2.95
C GLY A 109 -9.33 2.09 -3.84
N ALA A 110 -9.24 0.78 -4.12
CA ALA A 110 -8.26 0.22 -5.06
C ALA A 110 -8.57 0.61 -6.50
N LEU A 111 -9.84 0.58 -6.91
CA LEU A 111 -10.28 0.99 -8.25
C LEU A 111 -10.04 2.49 -8.49
N LEU A 112 -10.43 3.33 -7.52
CA LEU A 112 -10.14 4.76 -7.53
C LEU A 112 -8.64 5.02 -7.70
N LEU A 113 -7.80 4.33 -6.92
CA LEU A 113 -6.34 4.54 -6.98
C LEU A 113 -5.77 4.11 -8.33
N THR A 114 -6.23 3.00 -8.91
CA THR A 114 -5.83 2.54 -10.24
C THR A 114 -6.21 3.57 -11.31
N ASP A 115 -7.44 4.09 -11.29
CA ASP A 115 -7.88 5.12 -12.23
C ASP A 115 -7.11 6.41 -12.06
N TYR A 116 -6.82 6.78 -10.81
CA TYR A 116 -6.03 7.94 -10.49
C TYR A 116 -4.59 7.85 -11.02
N ARG A 117 -3.97 6.65 -10.98
CA ARG A 117 -2.62 6.41 -11.49
C ARG A 117 -2.55 6.30 -13.02
N THR A 118 -3.56 5.69 -13.65
CA THR A 118 -3.51 5.28 -15.07
C THR A 118 -4.31 6.18 -16.01
N ARG A 119 -5.40 6.78 -15.51
CA ARG A 119 -6.40 7.53 -16.28
C ARG A 119 -6.73 8.86 -15.59
N ARG A 120 -5.71 9.49 -14.98
CA ARG A 120 -5.85 10.71 -14.17
C ARG A 120 -6.65 11.79 -14.91
N ASP A 121 -6.34 12.01 -16.18
CA ASP A 121 -6.98 12.96 -17.08
C ASP A 121 -8.50 12.74 -17.23
N ARG A 122 -8.95 11.48 -17.16
CA ARG A 122 -10.38 11.10 -17.28
C ARG A 122 -11.18 11.28 -16.00
N LEU A 123 -10.52 11.35 -14.84
CA LEU A 123 -11.21 11.62 -13.58
C LEU A 123 -11.68 13.08 -13.51
N PRO A 124 -12.85 13.39 -12.92
CA PRO A 124 -13.25 14.77 -12.67
C PRO A 124 -12.19 15.55 -11.90
N ALA A 125 -12.01 16.84 -12.22
CA ALA A 125 -10.96 17.67 -11.60
C ALA A 125 -11.08 17.74 -10.07
N ALA A 126 -12.31 17.86 -9.57
CA ALA A 126 -12.60 17.86 -8.13
C ALA A 126 -12.15 16.54 -7.46
N LEU A 127 -12.45 15.40 -8.09
CA LEU A 127 -12.05 14.09 -7.57
C LEU A 127 -10.53 13.94 -7.56
N ARG A 128 -9.83 14.36 -8.63
CA ARG A 128 -8.35 14.38 -8.64
C ARG A 128 -7.76 15.20 -7.49
N GLN A 129 -8.29 16.40 -7.26
CA GLN A 129 -7.83 17.29 -6.22
C GLN A 129 -8.10 16.71 -4.83
N GLN A 130 -9.26 16.07 -4.65
CA GLN A 130 -9.62 15.40 -3.41
C GLN A 130 -8.71 14.20 -3.14
N THR A 131 -8.37 13.41 -4.17
CA THR A 131 -7.40 12.31 -4.04
C THR A 131 -6.04 12.82 -3.63
N GLU A 132 -5.52 13.89 -4.25
CA GLU A 132 -4.23 14.48 -3.87
C GLU A 132 -4.23 15.02 -2.43
N THR A 133 -5.32 15.67 -2.03
CA THR A 133 -5.49 16.19 -0.67
C THR A 133 -5.48 15.06 0.35
N THR A 134 -6.17 13.96 0.04
CA THR A 134 -6.24 12.77 0.89
C THR A 134 -4.88 12.06 0.98
N VAL A 135 -4.20 11.83 -0.15
CA VAL A 135 -2.85 11.25 -0.17
C VAL A 135 -1.88 12.09 0.64
N LYS A 136 -1.91 13.43 0.51
CA LYS A 136 -1.08 14.33 1.35
C LYS A 136 -1.39 14.19 2.84
N ALA A 137 -2.66 14.12 3.23
CA ALA A 137 -3.06 13.93 4.63
C ALA A 137 -2.55 12.60 5.19
N ILE A 138 -2.63 11.53 4.39
CA ILE A 138 -2.11 10.21 4.76
C ILE A 138 -0.58 10.24 4.86
N MET A 139 0.13 10.87 3.91
CA MET A 139 1.59 11.03 3.99
C MET A 139 2.04 11.70 5.30
N GLN A 140 1.28 12.69 5.79
CA GLN A 140 1.57 13.30 7.09
C GLN A 140 1.38 12.31 8.25
N ALA A 141 0.36 11.47 8.19
CA ALA A 141 0.13 10.43 9.19
C ALA A 141 1.23 9.36 9.20
N VAL A 142 1.74 8.95 8.02
CA VAL A 142 2.82 7.97 7.87
C VAL A 142 4.13 8.43 8.55
N ARG A 143 4.38 9.73 8.65
CA ARG A 143 5.60 10.25 9.31
C ARG A 143 5.72 9.82 10.77
N GLN A 144 4.61 9.64 11.48
CA GLN A 144 4.59 9.22 12.89
C GLN A 144 5.19 7.83 13.07
N PRO A 145 4.61 6.73 12.54
CA PRO A 145 5.17 5.40 12.72
C PRO A 145 6.58 5.28 12.11
N VAL A 146 6.90 6.01 11.03
CA VAL A 146 8.27 6.02 10.49
C VAL A 146 9.27 6.59 11.51
N ARG A 147 8.92 7.68 12.19
CA ARG A 147 9.81 8.33 13.17
C ARG A 147 10.01 7.53 14.45
N TYR A 148 9.02 6.75 14.87
CA TYR A 148 9.03 6.06 16.16
C TYR A 148 9.26 4.55 16.07
N ALA A 149 9.26 3.97 14.86
CA ALA A 149 9.51 2.56 14.67
C ALA A 149 10.89 2.17 15.24
N GLY A 150 10.93 1.18 16.13
CA GLY A 150 12.15 0.71 16.80
C GLY A 150 12.62 1.59 17.96
N GLY A 151 11.93 2.69 18.27
CA GLY A 151 12.29 3.62 19.34
C GLY A 151 12.74 4.99 18.82
N ALA A 152 13.48 5.75 19.63
CA ALA A 152 13.99 7.07 19.29
C ALA A 152 15.53 7.12 19.37
N GLY A 153 16.15 8.01 18.59
CA GLY A 153 17.60 8.19 18.59
C GLY A 153 18.34 7.00 17.97
N PRO A 154 19.36 6.42 18.64
CA PRO A 154 20.19 5.35 18.07
C PRO A 154 19.46 4.02 17.88
N HIS A 155 18.24 3.89 18.39
CA HIS A 155 17.40 2.70 18.23
C HIS A 155 16.33 2.86 17.12
N ALA A 156 16.20 4.04 16.52
CA ALA A 156 15.25 4.25 15.44
C ALA A 156 15.58 3.32 14.26
N LEU A 157 14.57 2.59 13.79
CA LEU A 157 14.74 1.59 12.74
C LEU A 157 14.76 2.24 11.34
N PHE A 158 14.01 3.32 11.16
CA PHE A 158 13.88 4.00 9.88
C PHE A 158 14.54 5.38 9.90
N GLY A 159 15.04 5.80 8.74
CA GLY A 159 15.55 7.16 8.55
C GLY A 159 14.44 8.21 8.68
N LEU A 160 14.79 9.42 9.14
CA LEU A 160 13.84 10.53 9.18
C LEU A 160 13.39 10.92 7.77
N PRO A 161 12.08 11.17 7.55
CA PRO A 161 11.60 11.50 6.22
C PRO A 161 12.25 12.77 5.64
N SER A 162 12.97 12.61 4.54
CA SER A 162 13.77 13.64 3.85
C SER A 162 13.55 13.55 2.33
N PRO A 163 13.94 14.56 1.53
CA PRO A 163 13.90 14.44 0.07
C PRO A 163 14.69 13.21 -0.41
N ALA A 164 14.13 12.43 -1.35
CA ALA A 164 14.72 11.17 -1.79
C ALA A 164 16.19 11.29 -2.26
N ALA A 165 16.53 12.39 -2.96
CA ALA A 165 17.90 12.64 -3.42
C ALA A 165 18.93 12.88 -2.31
N SER A 166 18.48 13.12 -1.08
CA SER A 166 19.36 13.28 0.10
C SER A 166 19.61 11.98 0.86
N LEU A 167 18.91 10.90 0.51
CA LEU A 167 18.98 9.62 1.20
C LEU A 167 19.95 8.67 0.50
N ALA A 168 20.69 7.91 1.29
CA ALA A 168 21.52 6.82 0.80
C ALA A 168 20.66 5.55 0.64
N GLY A 169 20.93 4.79 -0.43
CA GLY A 169 20.26 3.52 -0.73
C GLY A 169 19.73 3.43 -2.15
N THR A 170 19.06 2.32 -2.45
CA THR A 170 18.37 2.10 -3.73
C THR A 170 16.94 2.62 -3.63
N ALA A 171 16.61 3.65 -4.41
CA ALA A 171 15.24 4.17 -4.46
C ALA A 171 14.31 3.23 -5.23
N LEU A 172 13.06 3.12 -4.75
CA LEU A 172 12.04 2.39 -5.50
C LEU A 172 11.83 3.01 -6.89
N PRO A 173 11.48 2.22 -7.91
CA PRO A 173 11.25 2.75 -9.26
C PRO A 173 10.17 3.83 -9.27
N GLY A 174 10.39 4.87 -10.07
CA GLY A 174 9.51 6.03 -10.16
C GLY A 174 9.64 7.05 -9.02
N THR A 175 10.61 6.87 -8.11
CA THR A 175 10.88 7.85 -7.05
C THR A 175 11.42 9.15 -7.64
N LEU A 176 10.78 10.28 -7.31
CA LEU A 176 11.21 11.62 -7.69
C LEU A 176 12.22 12.17 -6.68
N ALA A 177 13.30 12.81 -7.17
CA ALA A 177 14.38 13.34 -6.34
C ALA A 177 13.92 14.25 -5.17
N SER A 178 12.89 15.06 -5.38
CA SER A 178 12.38 16.02 -4.40
C SER A 178 11.29 15.47 -3.48
N GLU A 179 10.78 14.26 -3.73
CA GLU A 179 9.66 13.75 -2.95
C GLU A 179 10.13 13.26 -1.57
N PRO A 180 9.30 13.42 -0.52
CA PRO A 180 9.67 12.97 0.81
C PRO A 180 9.65 11.45 0.88
N ALA A 181 10.78 10.87 1.27
CA ALA A 181 11.02 9.44 1.40
C ALA A 181 11.73 9.13 2.72
N PHE A 182 11.87 7.85 3.05
CA PHE A 182 12.63 7.36 4.19
C PHE A 182 13.41 6.11 3.82
N THR A 183 14.47 5.83 4.57
CA THR A 183 15.33 4.66 4.36
C THR A 183 14.83 3.50 5.21
N VAL A 184 14.66 2.34 4.57
CA VAL A 184 14.39 1.05 5.20
C VAL A 184 15.67 0.22 5.17
N PRO A 185 16.19 -0.24 6.32
CA PRO A 185 17.40 -1.05 6.36
C PRO A 185 17.27 -2.33 5.53
N LEU A 186 18.32 -2.70 4.80
CA LEU A 186 18.33 -3.90 3.96
C LEU A 186 17.89 -5.15 4.73
N ILE A 187 18.35 -5.31 5.97
CA ILE A 187 17.98 -6.45 6.83
C ILE A 187 16.48 -6.54 7.12
N VAL A 188 15.77 -5.41 7.17
CA VAL A 188 14.30 -5.37 7.34
C VAL A 188 13.64 -5.68 6.01
N TRP A 189 14.14 -5.10 4.93
CA TRP A 189 13.62 -5.32 3.58
C TRP A 189 13.70 -6.79 3.17
N ASP A 190 14.85 -7.43 3.39
CA ASP A 190 15.06 -8.85 3.11
C ASP A 190 14.15 -9.73 3.98
N ALA A 191 14.01 -9.41 5.26
CA ALA A 191 13.10 -10.16 6.14
C ALA A 191 11.64 -10.05 5.70
N LEU A 192 11.20 -8.90 5.20
CA LEU A 192 9.85 -8.73 4.62
C LEU A 192 9.67 -9.60 3.37
N ARG A 193 10.70 -9.72 2.52
CA ARG A 193 10.65 -10.59 1.34
C ARG A 193 10.60 -12.06 1.71
N GLU A 194 11.45 -12.48 2.65
CA GLU A 194 11.57 -13.88 3.08
C GLU A 194 10.33 -14.34 3.88
N LEU A 195 9.75 -13.46 4.70
CA LEU A 195 8.67 -13.79 5.62
C LEU A 195 7.34 -13.16 5.21
N SER A 196 7.15 -12.87 3.93
CA SER A 196 6.07 -11.99 3.46
C SER A 196 4.68 -12.45 3.87
N LEU A 197 4.37 -13.74 3.65
CA LEU A 197 3.09 -14.35 4.03
C LEU A 197 2.86 -14.30 5.54
N TRP A 198 3.93 -14.47 6.33
CA TRP A 198 3.85 -14.37 7.79
C TRP A 198 3.64 -12.94 8.25
N ALA A 199 4.35 -11.98 7.65
CA ALA A 199 4.23 -10.56 7.96
C ALA A 199 2.83 -10.05 7.63
N GLU A 200 2.27 -10.41 6.48
CA GLU A 200 0.90 -10.08 6.09
C GLU A 200 -0.12 -10.67 7.07
N ALA A 201 -0.06 -11.99 7.30
CA ALA A 201 -1.00 -12.67 8.19
C ALA A 201 -0.98 -12.10 9.61
N LEU A 202 0.21 -11.80 10.14
CA LEU A 202 0.36 -11.21 11.47
C LEU A 202 -0.16 -9.76 11.51
N CYS A 203 0.10 -8.95 10.47
CA CYS A 203 -0.45 -7.59 10.39
C CYS A 203 -1.98 -7.61 10.39
N LEU A 204 -2.60 -8.47 9.57
CA LEU A 204 -4.05 -8.62 9.50
C LEU A 204 -4.64 -9.08 10.83
N HIS A 205 -4.00 -10.05 11.48
CA HIS A 205 -4.44 -10.59 12.75
C HIS A 205 -4.38 -9.55 13.87
N GLU A 206 -3.21 -8.93 14.07
CA GLU A 206 -3.00 -7.95 15.14
C GLU A 206 -3.83 -6.69 14.94
N TRP A 207 -4.01 -6.26 13.68
CA TRP A 207 -4.91 -5.15 13.36
C TRP A 207 -6.36 -5.49 13.74
N SER A 208 -6.84 -6.68 13.37
CA SER A 208 -8.19 -7.12 13.70
C SER A 208 -8.41 -7.24 15.21
N LEU A 209 -7.45 -7.80 15.94
CA LEU A 209 -7.46 -7.87 17.42
C LEU A 209 -7.47 -6.49 18.06
N TYR A 210 -6.73 -5.55 17.49
CA TYR A 210 -6.66 -4.18 17.99
C TYR A 210 -8.01 -3.47 17.83
N VAL A 211 -8.60 -3.52 16.63
CA VAL A 211 -9.87 -2.84 16.33
C VAL A 211 -11.04 -3.42 17.13
N GLU A 212 -11.05 -4.73 17.39
CA GLU A 212 -12.06 -5.36 18.27
C GLU A 212 -12.06 -4.79 19.70
N LYS A 213 -10.90 -4.33 20.20
CA LYS A 213 -10.78 -3.69 21.51
C LYS A 213 -11.18 -2.21 21.50
N VAL A 214 -11.25 -1.59 20.33
CA VAL A 214 -11.69 -0.20 20.19
C VAL A 214 -13.21 -0.15 20.36
N ARG A 215 -13.71 0.77 21.19
CA ARG A 215 -15.16 0.95 21.39
C ARG A 215 -15.84 1.36 20.09
N GLN A 216 -16.66 0.47 19.53
CA GLN A 216 -17.53 0.69 18.38
C GLN A 216 -19.01 0.72 18.81
N GLU A 217 -19.84 1.44 18.06
CA GLU A 217 -21.31 1.44 18.24
C GLU A 217 -21.97 1.34 16.86
N PRO A 218 -22.52 0.16 16.47
CA PRO A 218 -22.52 -1.12 17.19
C PRO A 218 -21.13 -1.77 17.29
N ALA A 219 -20.99 -2.79 18.14
CA ALA A 219 -19.74 -3.54 18.28
C ALA A 219 -19.34 -4.21 16.95
N VAL A 220 -18.03 -4.21 16.63
CA VAL A 220 -17.45 -4.83 15.43
C VAL A 220 -16.50 -5.93 15.89
N GLY A 221 -16.76 -7.17 15.48
CA GLY A 221 -15.91 -8.30 15.81
C GLY A 221 -14.68 -8.40 14.90
N ARG A 222 -13.61 -9.06 15.37
CA ARG A 222 -12.37 -9.23 14.59
C ARG A 222 -12.58 -9.84 13.20
N GLY A 223 -13.54 -10.76 13.05
CA GLY A 223 -13.84 -11.41 11.77
C GLY A 223 -14.39 -10.43 10.73
N GLN A 224 -15.18 -9.44 11.17
CA GLN A 224 -15.67 -8.37 10.31
C GLN A 224 -14.53 -7.44 9.89
N VAL A 225 -13.63 -7.10 10.82
CA VAL A 225 -12.44 -6.30 10.49
C VAL A 225 -11.54 -7.02 9.49
N PHE A 226 -11.30 -8.33 9.69
CA PHE A 226 -10.52 -9.15 8.78
C PHE A 226 -11.13 -9.14 7.38
N ALA A 227 -12.44 -9.38 7.26
CA ALA A 227 -13.14 -9.36 5.97
C ALA A 227 -13.01 -8.01 5.23
N LEU A 228 -13.04 -6.89 5.98
CA LEU A 228 -12.82 -5.56 5.40
C LEU A 228 -11.37 -5.37 4.93
N LEU A 229 -10.38 -5.84 5.70
CA LEU A 229 -8.95 -5.72 5.36
C LEU A 229 -8.51 -6.61 4.19
N THR A 230 -9.27 -7.66 3.89
CA THR A 230 -9.03 -8.62 2.80
C THR A 230 -10.05 -8.51 1.69
N ALA A 231 -10.87 -7.45 1.68
CA ALA A 231 -11.83 -7.23 0.60
C ALA A 231 -11.10 -6.98 -0.72
N VAL A 232 -11.59 -7.61 -1.79
CA VAL A 232 -11.05 -7.51 -3.14
C VAL A 232 -12.10 -6.86 -4.04
N PRO A 233 -11.74 -6.01 -5.02
CA PRO A 233 -12.73 -5.46 -5.95
C PRO A 233 -13.45 -6.56 -6.73
N GLU A 234 -14.76 -6.40 -6.91
CA GLU A 234 -15.58 -7.33 -7.71
C GLU A 234 -15.23 -7.27 -9.21
N GLY A 235 -14.72 -6.12 -9.67
CA GLY A 235 -14.28 -5.91 -11.05
C GLY A 235 -12.79 -6.22 -11.26
N ARG A 236 -12.42 -6.58 -12.51
CA ARG A 236 -11.00 -6.69 -12.89
C ARG A 236 -10.31 -5.34 -12.77
N ILE A 237 -9.21 -5.31 -12.02
CA ILE A 237 -8.32 -4.15 -11.94
C ILE A 237 -7.47 -4.11 -13.21
N SER A 238 -7.33 -2.95 -13.84
CA SER A 238 -6.48 -2.78 -15.02
C SER A 238 -4.99 -2.92 -14.66
N LEU A 239 -4.25 -3.76 -15.40
CA LEU A 239 -2.80 -3.93 -15.28
C LEU A 239 -1.98 -2.83 -15.99
N THR A 240 -2.61 -1.71 -16.33
CA THR A 240 -1.98 -0.65 -17.12
C THR A 240 -0.77 -0.07 -16.38
N TRP A 241 -0.88 0.12 -15.05
CA TRP A 241 0.21 0.68 -14.27
C TRP A 241 1.44 -0.24 -14.23
N GLU A 242 1.21 -1.53 -13.97
CA GLU A 242 2.21 -2.59 -13.92
C GLU A 242 2.90 -2.71 -15.29
N ARG A 243 2.12 -2.66 -16.37
CA ARG A 243 2.64 -2.65 -17.74
C ARG A 243 3.53 -1.43 -18.00
N HIS A 244 3.17 -0.26 -17.48
CA HIS A 244 4.02 0.93 -17.58
C HIS A 244 5.34 0.76 -16.83
N GLN A 245 5.36 0.12 -15.66
CA GLN A 245 6.61 -0.14 -14.92
C GLN A 245 7.54 -1.06 -15.70
N VAL A 246 7.02 -2.17 -16.22
CA VAL A 246 7.82 -3.10 -17.06
C VAL A 246 8.33 -2.39 -18.31
N ARG A 247 7.49 -1.58 -18.95
CA ARG A 247 7.88 -0.79 -20.13
C ARG A 247 9.02 0.20 -19.81
N LEU A 248 8.99 0.87 -18.66
CA LEU A 248 10.06 1.77 -18.24
C LEU A 248 11.38 1.01 -18.09
N LEU A 249 11.38 -0.15 -17.42
CA LEU A 249 12.56 -1.00 -17.32
C LEU A 249 13.10 -1.40 -18.70
N MET A 250 12.21 -1.74 -19.65
CA MET A 250 12.61 -2.05 -21.03
C MET A 250 13.27 -0.86 -21.74
N LEU A 251 12.74 0.35 -21.54
CA LEU A 251 13.31 1.58 -22.11
C LEU A 251 14.65 1.97 -21.46
N GLU A 252 14.87 1.57 -20.21
CA GLU A 252 16.15 1.69 -19.49
C GLU A 252 17.17 0.61 -19.88
N GLY A 253 16.83 -0.26 -20.84
CA GLY A 253 17.73 -1.27 -21.42
C GLY A 253 17.56 -2.68 -20.86
N GLN A 254 16.60 -2.92 -19.96
CA GLN A 254 16.31 -4.27 -19.49
C GLN A 254 15.63 -5.10 -20.58
N THR A 255 16.11 -6.31 -20.81
CA THR A 255 15.54 -7.22 -21.82
C THR A 255 14.69 -8.28 -21.14
N PHE A 256 13.45 -8.46 -21.61
CA PHE A 256 12.55 -9.51 -21.13
C PHE A 256 12.26 -10.51 -22.25
N ARG A 257 12.13 -11.78 -21.89
CA ARG A 257 11.66 -12.85 -22.76
C ARG A 257 10.33 -13.39 -22.24
N CYS A 258 9.42 -13.68 -23.15
CA CYS A 258 8.16 -14.35 -22.80
C CYS A 258 8.49 -15.73 -22.19
N PRO A 259 8.01 -16.05 -20.98
CA PRO A 259 8.26 -17.34 -20.35
C PRO A 259 7.58 -18.49 -21.08
N TRP A 260 6.50 -18.20 -21.81
CA TRP A 260 5.70 -19.21 -22.52
C TRP A 260 6.22 -19.51 -23.92
N THR A 261 6.75 -18.52 -24.62
CA THR A 261 7.17 -18.65 -26.04
C THR A 261 8.67 -18.48 -26.26
N GLY A 262 9.42 -18.02 -25.25
CA GLY A 262 10.86 -17.71 -25.34
C GLY A 262 11.20 -16.47 -26.18
N GLN A 263 10.22 -15.84 -26.82
CA GLN A 263 10.41 -14.67 -27.67
C GLN A 263 10.88 -13.46 -26.87
N THR A 264 11.81 -12.70 -27.43
CA THR A 264 12.22 -11.40 -26.88
C THR A 264 11.08 -10.40 -27.05
N LEU A 265 10.68 -9.77 -25.96
CA LEU A 265 9.59 -8.79 -25.93
C LEU A 265 10.10 -7.39 -26.26
N THR A 266 9.21 -6.54 -26.77
CA THR A 266 9.53 -5.13 -27.06
C THR A 266 8.63 -4.18 -26.27
N PRO A 267 9.08 -2.95 -25.96
CA PRO A 267 8.27 -1.96 -25.25
C PRO A 267 6.91 -1.66 -25.90
N GLN A 268 6.78 -1.92 -27.20
CA GLN A 268 5.58 -1.68 -28.00
C GLN A 268 4.66 -2.90 -28.07
N ARG A 269 5.18 -4.12 -27.91
CA ARG A 269 4.44 -5.37 -28.13
C ARG A 269 4.74 -6.40 -27.03
N PHE A 270 3.99 -6.27 -25.94
CA PHE A 270 3.90 -7.23 -24.84
C PHE A 270 2.63 -6.98 -24.03
N ASP A 271 2.15 -8.05 -23.40
CA ASP A 271 1.11 -8.02 -22.36
C ASP A 271 1.68 -8.51 -21.03
N LEU A 272 0.85 -8.44 -19.98
CA LEU A 272 1.13 -9.05 -18.68
C LEU A 272 0.17 -10.19 -18.45
N ASP A 273 0.72 -11.34 -18.10
CA ASP A 273 -0.01 -12.54 -17.75
C ASP A 273 0.20 -12.89 -16.27
N HIS A 274 -0.81 -13.47 -15.62
CA HIS A 274 -0.77 -13.83 -14.22
C HIS A 274 -0.15 -15.21 -14.03
N LEU A 275 0.89 -15.33 -13.20
CA LEU A 275 1.47 -16.62 -12.84
C LEU A 275 0.46 -17.50 -12.08
N ILE A 276 -0.24 -16.90 -11.11
CA ILE A 276 -1.38 -17.50 -10.41
C ILE A 276 -2.66 -16.85 -10.95
N PRO A 277 -3.61 -17.62 -11.50
CA PRO A 277 -4.83 -17.06 -12.07
C PRO A 277 -5.61 -16.22 -11.07
N VAL A 278 -6.15 -15.08 -11.53
CA VAL A 278 -6.99 -14.17 -10.73
C VAL A 278 -8.20 -14.88 -10.10
N SER A 279 -8.72 -15.91 -10.76
CA SER A 279 -9.83 -16.74 -10.26
C SER A 279 -9.45 -17.58 -9.04
N ALA A 280 -8.18 -17.93 -8.88
CA ALA A 280 -7.64 -18.63 -7.72
C ALA A 280 -7.14 -17.65 -6.66
N LEU A 281 -6.48 -16.56 -7.08
CA LEU A 281 -5.91 -15.57 -6.20
C LEU A 281 -5.83 -14.21 -6.93
N PRO A 282 -6.62 -13.19 -6.52
CA PRO A 282 -6.72 -11.91 -7.21
C PRO A 282 -5.56 -10.95 -6.89
N ILE A 283 -4.34 -11.42 -7.12
CA ILE A 283 -3.07 -10.71 -6.87
C ILE A 283 -2.56 -10.10 -8.17
N ASN A 284 -2.37 -8.78 -8.19
CA ASN A 284 -1.88 -8.01 -9.34
C ASN A 284 -0.49 -7.43 -9.10
N GLU A 285 0.21 -7.89 -8.06
CA GLU A 285 1.56 -7.52 -7.72
C GLU A 285 2.54 -8.01 -8.81
N LEU A 286 3.59 -7.24 -9.09
CA LEU A 286 4.52 -7.51 -10.19
C LEU A 286 5.20 -8.89 -10.12
N TRP A 287 5.35 -9.49 -8.93
CA TRP A 287 5.88 -10.85 -8.81
C TRP A 287 4.94 -11.91 -9.40
N ASN A 288 3.63 -11.65 -9.42
CA ASN A 288 2.62 -12.52 -10.00
C ASN A 288 2.35 -12.17 -11.47
N LEU A 289 3.06 -11.19 -12.05
CA LEU A 289 2.86 -10.72 -13.42
C LEU A 289 4.09 -10.99 -14.28
N LEU A 290 3.87 -11.68 -15.39
CA LEU A 290 4.90 -12.07 -16.33
C LEU A 290 4.72 -11.30 -17.64
N PRO A 291 5.74 -10.57 -18.12
CA PRO A 291 5.75 -10.05 -19.48
C PRO A 291 5.60 -11.22 -20.46
N SER A 292 4.54 -11.20 -21.25
CA SER A 292 4.16 -12.29 -22.14
C SER A 292 3.91 -11.80 -23.57
N ASP A 293 3.99 -12.73 -24.52
CA ASP A 293 3.63 -12.48 -25.92
C ASP A 293 2.10 -12.32 -26.01
N PRO A 294 1.57 -11.21 -26.56
CA PRO A 294 0.14 -10.98 -26.67
C PRO A 294 -0.61 -12.13 -27.37
N ALA A 295 0.04 -12.81 -28.31
CA ALA A 295 -0.56 -13.94 -29.02
C ALA A 295 -0.86 -15.15 -28.12
N HIS A 296 -0.15 -15.29 -27.00
CA HIS A 296 -0.39 -16.34 -26.00
C HIS A 296 -1.43 -15.91 -24.96
N ASN A 297 -1.41 -14.64 -24.56
CA ASN A 297 -2.27 -14.07 -23.51
C ASN A 297 -3.72 -13.76 -23.96
N SER A 298 -4.11 -14.24 -25.15
CA SER A 298 -5.41 -13.98 -25.78
C SER A 298 -6.33 -15.22 -25.82
N MET A 299 -6.01 -16.29 -25.07
CA MET A 299 -6.84 -17.50 -24.94
C MET A 299 -7.63 -17.52 -23.64
#